data_AF-A0A3A4QW76-F1
#
_entry.id   AF-A0A3A4QW76-F1
#
_cell.length_a   1.000
_cell.length_b   1.000
_cell.length_c   1.000
_cell.angle_alpha   90.00
_cell.angle_beta   90.00
_cell.angle_gamma   90.00
#
_symmetry.space_group_name_H-M   'P 1'
#
loop_
_entity.id
_entity.type
_entity.pdbx_description
1 polymer ?
#
loop_
_entity_poly.entity_id
_entity_poly.type
_entity_poly.pdbx_seq_one_letter_code
_entity_poly.pdbx_strand_id
1 'polypeptide(L)'
;MKRSPQTQKLEDFLHSSKLVAGGFLGTDTRPLAEIIDADLSTLEQLGYTTGQIADRLAEISDKAKEGLGTRVKISDALEAVTQENRGVLVCPWPHEGHTTKTVTTLYHLPSGDSIQWADMCIHLIREHGFFQGHGSVFRIDPEKLVKIIFS
;
A
#
# COMPACT_ATOMS: atom_id res chain seq x y z
N MET A 1 -24.93 -10.23 -6.70
CA MET A 1 -24.21 -11.38 -7.27
C MET A 1 -23.72 -12.27 -6.14
N LYS A 2 -23.83 -13.61 -6.25
CA LYS A 2 -23.28 -14.54 -5.24
C LYS A 2 -21.75 -14.52 -5.33
N ARG A 3 -21.06 -14.28 -4.20
CA ARG A 3 -19.59 -14.33 -4.13
C ARG A 3 -19.10 -15.74 -4.46
N SER A 4 -18.01 -15.85 -5.22
CA SER A 4 -17.40 -17.16 -5.48
C SER A 4 -16.78 -17.71 -4.19
N PRO A 5 -16.69 -19.05 -4.00
CA PRO A 5 -16.05 -19.63 -2.83
C PRO A 5 -14.58 -19.21 -2.66
N GLN A 6 -13.88 -18.89 -3.75
CA GLN A 6 -12.50 -18.42 -3.73
C GLN A 6 -12.41 -16.98 -3.21
N THR A 7 -13.33 -16.11 -3.64
CA THR A 7 -13.42 -14.72 -3.16
C THR A 7 -13.72 -14.68 -1.67
N GLN A 8 -14.63 -15.54 -1.17
CA GLN A 8 -14.94 -15.58 0.26
C GLN A 8 -13.72 -16.02 1.10
N LYS A 9 -13.01 -17.07 0.67
CA LYS A 9 -11.79 -17.52 1.36
C LYS A 9 -10.71 -16.44 1.41
N LEU A 10 -10.56 -15.68 0.33
CA LEU A 10 -9.63 -14.55 0.28
C LEU A 10 -10.04 -13.46 1.26
N GLU A 11 -11.31 -13.04 1.26
CA GLU A 11 -11.81 -12.03 2.21
C GLU A 11 -11.62 -12.47 3.67
N ASP A 12 -11.96 -13.71 3.99
CA ASP A 12 -11.77 -14.27 5.33
C ASP A 12 -10.28 -14.26 5.74
N PHE A 13 -9.37 -14.55 4.78
CA PHE A 13 -7.93 -14.47 5.01
C PHE A 13 -7.47 -13.02 5.21
N LEU A 14 -7.94 -12.08 4.40
CA LEU A 14 -7.58 -10.66 4.51
C LEU A 14 -8.03 -10.04 5.85
N HIS A 15 -9.18 -10.46 6.38
CA HIS A 15 -9.66 -10.07 7.71
C HIS A 15 -8.83 -10.70 8.85
N SER A 16 -8.48 -11.98 8.72
CA SER A 16 -7.87 -12.76 9.81
C SER A 16 -6.35 -12.84 9.77
N SER A 17 -5.70 -12.29 8.73
CA SER A 17 -4.27 -12.44 8.50
C SER A 17 -3.44 -11.87 9.66
N LYS A 18 -2.82 -12.77 10.43
CA LYS A 18 -1.84 -12.44 11.48
C LYS A 18 -0.48 -11.98 10.92
N LEU A 19 -0.31 -12.01 9.59
CA LEU A 19 0.93 -11.57 8.94
C LEU A 19 1.15 -10.06 9.11
N VAL A 20 0.05 -9.31 9.21
CA VAL A 20 0.00 -7.88 9.48
C VAL A 20 -0.84 -7.67 10.73
N ALA A 21 -0.37 -6.87 11.69
CA ALA A 21 -1.16 -6.55 12.88
C ALA A 21 -2.47 -5.87 12.46
N GLY A 22 -3.62 -6.52 12.73
CA GLY A 22 -4.96 -6.03 12.33
C GLY A 22 -5.41 -6.46 10.93
N GLY A 23 -4.65 -7.29 10.21
CA GLY A 23 -5.01 -7.77 8.87
C GLY A 23 -4.95 -6.68 7.79
N PHE A 24 -5.27 -7.07 6.55
CA PHE A 24 -5.26 -6.17 5.40
C PHE A 24 -6.56 -5.35 5.26
N LEU A 25 -7.63 -5.76 5.94
CA LEU A 25 -8.92 -5.05 5.90
C LEU A 25 -9.16 -4.17 7.13
N GLY A 26 -8.42 -4.36 8.23
CA GLY A 26 -8.61 -3.58 9.44
C GLY A 26 -10.05 -3.68 9.96
N THR A 27 -10.69 -2.53 10.13
CA THR A 27 -12.08 -2.41 10.58
C THR A 27 -13.07 -2.17 9.43
N ASP A 28 -12.61 -2.23 8.17
CA ASP A 28 -13.48 -2.04 7.02
C ASP A 28 -14.51 -3.18 6.93
N THR A 29 -15.78 -2.82 6.87
CA THR A 29 -16.91 -3.77 6.79
C THR A 29 -17.43 -3.94 5.37
N ARG A 30 -16.90 -3.16 4.41
CA ARG A 30 -17.31 -3.24 3.01
C ARG A 30 -16.80 -4.55 2.38
N PRO A 31 -17.49 -5.08 1.36
CA PRO A 31 -16.97 -6.14 0.50
C PRO A 31 -15.61 -5.75 -0.11
N LEU A 32 -14.69 -6.72 -0.30
CA LEU A 32 -13.37 -6.43 -0.89
C LEU A 32 -13.46 -5.76 -2.26
N ALA A 33 -14.39 -6.24 -3.11
CA ALA A 33 -14.62 -5.65 -4.42
C ALA A 33 -15.05 -4.18 -4.34
N GLU A 34 -15.89 -3.81 -3.37
CA GLU A 34 -16.35 -2.43 -3.20
C GLU A 34 -15.20 -1.51 -2.72
N ILE A 35 -14.30 -2.03 -1.87
CA ILE A 35 -13.10 -1.29 -1.44
C ILE A 35 -12.21 -0.99 -2.65
N ILE A 36 -11.91 -2.02 -3.45
CA ILE A 36 -11.07 -1.89 -4.65
C ILE A 36 -11.71 -0.94 -5.66
N ASP A 37 -13.00 -1.14 -5.99
CA ASP A 37 -13.71 -0.33 -6.98
C ASP A 37 -13.77 1.16 -6.57
N ALA A 38 -13.95 1.44 -5.28
CA ALA A 38 -13.94 2.80 -4.76
C ALA A 38 -12.57 3.47 -4.97
N ASP A 39 -11.48 2.80 -4.61
CA ASP A 39 -10.13 3.34 -4.77
C ASP A 39 -9.73 3.53 -6.24
N LEU A 40 -10.09 2.57 -7.09
CA LEU A 40 -9.86 2.66 -8.54
C LEU A 40 -10.62 3.83 -9.16
N SER A 41 -11.87 4.04 -8.74
CA SER A 41 -12.68 5.18 -9.19
C SER A 41 -12.04 6.51 -8.79
N THR A 42 -11.48 6.60 -7.57
CA THR A 42 -10.73 7.79 -7.13
C THR A 42 -9.48 8.03 -8.00
N LEU A 43 -8.71 6.98 -8.31
CA LEU A 43 -7.53 7.14 -9.18
C LEU A 43 -7.91 7.58 -10.60
N GLU A 44 -8.99 7.02 -11.15
CA GLU A 44 -9.49 7.39 -12.48
C GLU A 44 -9.88 8.88 -12.52
N GLN A 45 -10.59 9.37 -11.50
CA GLN A 45 -10.94 10.79 -11.38
C GLN A 45 -9.71 11.70 -11.25
N LEU A 46 -8.65 11.22 -10.61
CA LEU A 46 -7.37 11.94 -10.47
C LEU A 46 -6.47 11.82 -11.71
N GLY A 47 -6.81 10.96 -12.68
CA GLY A 47 -6.04 10.76 -13.90
C GLY A 47 -4.80 9.86 -13.73
N TYR A 48 -4.81 8.96 -12.74
CA TYR A 48 -3.69 8.05 -12.47
C TYR A 48 -4.11 6.58 -12.60
N THR A 49 -3.15 5.73 -12.93
CA THR A 49 -3.30 4.27 -12.95
C THR A 49 -2.59 3.63 -11.77
N THR A 50 -3.03 2.44 -11.35
CA THR A 50 -2.37 1.67 -10.29
C THR A 50 -0.90 1.39 -10.61
N GLY A 51 -0.56 1.17 -11.89
CA GLY A 51 0.80 0.99 -12.37
C GLY A 51 1.69 2.19 -12.07
N GLN A 52 1.23 3.41 -12.39
CA GLN A 52 1.95 4.65 -12.11
C GLN A 52 2.13 4.89 -10.61
N ILE A 53 1.11 4.60 -9.80
CA ILE A 53 1.22 4.68 -8.34
C ILE A 53 2.30 3.72 -7.85
N ALA A 54 2.23 2.45 -8.25
CA ALA A 54 3.17 1.44 -7.82
C ALA A 54 4.61 1.73 -8.29
N ASP A 55 4.80 2.26 -9.51
CA ASP A 55 6.12 2.64 -10.03
C ASP A 55 6.71 3.76 -9.18
N ARG A 56 5.90 4.77 -8.85
CA ARG A 56 6.33 5.90 -8.03
C ARG A 56 6.66 5.48 -6.60
N LEU A 57 5.87 4.60 -5.99
CA LEU A 57 6.17 4.06 -4.66
C LEU A 57 7.46 3.24 -4.66
N ALA A 58 7.68 2.42 -5.68
CA ALA A 58 8.90 1.63 -5.83
C ALA A 58 10.14 2.53 -5.97
N GLU A 59 10.08 3.54 -6.83
CA GLU A 59 11.17 4.53 -7.00
C GLU A 59 11.55 5.19 -5.66
N ILE A 60 10.55 5.62 -4.90
CA ILE A 60 10.75 6.25 -3.59
C ILE A 60 11.37 5.26 -2.60
N SER A 61 10.83 4.05 -2.52
CA SER A 61 11.31 3.00 -1.62
C SER A 61 12.76 2.61 -1.94
N ASP A 62 13.11 2.46 -3.21
CA ASP A 62 14.44 2.07 -3.66
C ASP A 62 15.47 3.17 -3.35
N LYS A 63 15.13 4.42 -3.63
CA LYS A 63 15.96 5.57 -3.24
C LYS A 63 16.13 5.66 -1.72
N ALA A 64 15.08 5.39 -0.95
CA ALA A 64 15.13 5.39 0.51
C ALA A 64 15.95 4.24 1.11
N LYS A 65 16.04 3.09 0.42
CA LYS A 65 16.89 1.96 0.83
C LYS A 65 18.38 2.33 0.78
N GLU A 66 18.80 3.18 -0.15
CA GLU A 66 20.18 3.67 -0.24
C GLU A 66 20.63 4.42 1.03
N GLY A 67 19.68 5.01 1.77
CA GLY A 67 19.93 5.72 3.03
C GLY A 67 20.22 4.83 4.23
N LEU A 68 20.08 3.51 4.12
CA LEU A 68 20.40 2.52 5.17
C LEU A 68 19.81 2.88 6.56
N GLY A 69 18.52 3.24 6.59
CA GLY A 69 17.81 3.61 7.82
C GLY A 69 17.90 5.09 8.20
N THR A 70 18.57 5.92 7.38
CA THR A 70 18.55 7.38 7.52
C THR A 70 17.59 8.01 6.52
N ARG A 71 17.15 9.25 6.80
CA ARG A 71 16.31 10.01 5.87
C ARG A 71 17.12 10.40 4.64
N VAL A 72 16.54 10.17 3.47
CA VAL A 72 17.08 10.62 2.19
C VAL A 72 16.11 11.61 1.56
N LYS A 73 16.68 12.56 0.81
CA LYS A 73 15.90 13.50 0.01
C LYS A 73 15.33 12.82 -1.23
N ILE A 74 14.01 12.83 -1.39
CA ILE A 74 13.33 12.32 -2.58
C ILE A 74 13.17 13.45 -3.60
N SER A 75 12.61 14.59 -3.19
CA SER A 75 12.46 15.84 -3.94
C SER A 75 12.66 17.04 -3.01
N ASP A 76 12.42 18.27 -3.46
CA ASP A 76 12.47 19.46 -2.59
C ASP A 76 11.40 19.46 -1.48
N ALA A 77 10.26 18.80 -1.72
CA ALA A 77 9.15 18.71 -0.77
C ALA A 77 9.13 17.40 0.04
N LEU A 78 9.97 16.42 -0.32
CA LEU A 78 9.85 15.04 0.14
C LEU A 78 11.16 14.47 0.69
N GLU A 79 11.06 13.87 1.88
CA GLU A 79 12.10 13.00 2.45
C GLU A 79 11.51 11.62 2.72
N ALA A 80 12.30 10.56 2.58
CA ALA A 80 11.87 9.22 2.93
C ALA A 80 12.92 8.46 3.72
N VAL A 81 12.48 7.49 4.51
CA VAL A 81 13.35 6.52 5.18
C VAL A 81 12.75 5.14 5.03
N THR A 82 13.61 4.16 4.79
CA THR A 82 13.22 2.76 4.76
C THR A 82 13.79 2.03 5.98
N GLN A 83 12.93 1.26 6.64
CA GLN A 83 13.28 0.38 7.75
C GLN A 83 13.04 -1.06 7.33
N GLU A 84 14.07 -1.90 7.50
CA GLU A 84 13.98 -3.33 7.23
C GLU A 84 13.69 -4.09 8.52
N ASN A 85 12.62 -4.87 8.53
CA ASN A 85 12.32 -5.83 9.57
C ASN A 85 12.61 -7.24 9.07
N ARG A 86 12.99 -8.14 9.98
CA ARG A 86 13.24 -9.54 9.62
C ARG A 86 11.98 -10.24 9.12
N GLY A 87 12.10 -10.93 7.98
CA GLY A 87 11.10 -11.85 7.45
C GLY A 87 10.52 -11.43 6.11
N VAL A 88 9.56 -12.23 5.64
CA VAL A 88 8.92 -12.11 4.33
C VAL A 88 7.42 -11.93 4.52
N LEU A 89 6.79 -11.12 3.67
CA LEU A 89 5.34 -11.05 3.50
C LEU A 89 4.96 -11.82 2.25
N VAL A 90 3.88 -12.58 2.32
CA VAL A 90 3.33 -13.32 1.18
C VAL A 90 2.05 -12.63 0.74
N CYS A 91 1.86 -12.53 -0.58
CA CYS A 91 0.65 -12.01 -1.15
C CYS A 91 -0.56 -12.87 -0.71
N PRO A 92 -1.66 -12.27 -0.25
CA PRO A 92 -2.85 -13.02 0.15
C PRO A 92 -3.64 -13.61 -1.04
N TRP A 93 -3.43 -13.13 -2.27
CA TRP A 93 -4.07 -13.68 -3.46
C TRP A 93 -3.46 -15.04 -3.84
N PRO A 94 -4.22 -15.93 -4.52
CA PRO A 94 -3.80 -17.31 -4.81
C PRO A 94 -2.82 -17.39 -6.00
N HIS A 95 -1.71 -16.66 -5.93
CA HIS A 95 -0.57 -16.76 -6.85
C HIS A 95 0.75 -16.52 -6.11
N GLU A 96 1.85 -16.74 -6.80
CA GLU A 96 3.17 -16.44 -6.24
C GLU A 96 3.36 -14.92 -6.15
N GLY A 97 3.72 -14.45 -4.95
CA GLY A 97 4.04 -13.05 -4.68
C GLY A 97 4.57 -12.93 -3.26
N HIS A 98 5.77 -12.39 -3.10
CA HIS A 98 6.35 -12.18 -1.78
C HIS A 98 7.29 -10.98 -1.79
N THR A 99 7.40 -10.31 -0.64
CA THR A 99 8.31 -9.17 -0.45
C THR A 99 9.03 -9.30 0.89
N THR A 100 10.17 -8.63 1.04
CA THR A 100 10.77 -8.44 2.36
C THR A 100 9.83 -7.62 3.25
N LYS A 101 9.96 -7.78 4.57
CA LYS A 101 9.25 -6.95 5.57
C LYS A 101 9.91 -5.58 5.69
N THR A 102 9.89 -4.85 4.59
CA THR A 102 10.47 -3.52 4.49
C THR A 102 9.34 -2.49 4.52
N VAL A 103 9.54 -1.42 5.29
CA VAL A 103 8.57 -0.35 5.47
C VAL A 103 9.24 0.97 5.12
N THR A 104 8.67 1.69 4.15
CA THR A 104 9.08 3.03 3.78
C THR A 104 8.12 4.05 4.39
N THR A 105 8.68 5.06 5.06
CA THR A 105 7.94 6.23 5.52
C THR A 105 8.38 7.43 4.68
N LEU A 106 7.42 8.06 4.01
CA LEU A 106 7.58 9.31 3.28
C LEU A 106 7.07 10.46 4.14
N TYR A 107 7.83 11.54 4.19
CA TYR A 107 7.51 12.79 4.87
C TYR A 107 7.33 13.89 3.83
N HIS A 108 6.16 14.53 3.87
CA HIS A 108 5.88 15.73 3.09
C HIS A 108 6.21 16.96 3.93
N LEU A 109 7.33 17.62 3.60
CA LEU A 109 7.89 18.70 4.40
C LEU A 109 6.96 19.93 4.53
N PRO A 110 6.26 20.38 3.46
CA PRO A 110 5.40 21.55 3.55
C PRO A 110 4.20 21.39 4.51
N SER A 111 3.54 20.23 4.50
CA SER A 111 2.36 20.00 5.37
C SER A 111 2.71 19.33 6.69
N GLY A 112 3.90 18.73 6.82
CA GLY A 112 4.27 17.88 7.96
C GLY A 112 3.59 16.51 7.96
N ASP A 113 2.84 16.17 6.91
CA ASP A 113 2.23 14.86 6.76
C ASP A 113 3.27 13.76 6.58
N SER A 114 2.90 12.54 6.95
CA SER A 114 3.62 11.34 6.55
C SER A 114 2.69 10.27 6.02
N ILE A 115 3.23 9.46 5.11
CA ILE A 115 2.60 8.24 4.59
C ILE A 115 3.59 7.11 4.79
N GLN A 116 3.09 5.95 5.18
CA GLN A 116 3.89 4.76 5.35
C GLN A 116 3.31 3.60 4.55
N TRP A 117 4.18 2.81 3.93
CA TRP A 117 3.79 1.58 3.25
C TRP A 117 4.85 0.49 3.42
N ALA A 118 4.40 -0.76 3.42
CA ALA A 118 5.28 -1.90 3.24
C ALA A 118 5.49 -2.20 1.74
N ASP A 119 6.59 -2.84 1.36
CA ASP A 119 6.83 -3.26 -0.04
C ASP A 119 5.68 -4.12 -0.60
N MET A 120 5.03 -4.92 0.26
CA MET A 120 3.83 -5.68 -0.11
C MET A 120 2.69 -4.78 -0.61
N CYS A 121 2.54 -3.55 -0.09
CA CYS A 121 1.49 -2.63 -0.54
C CYS A 121 1.67 -2.26 -2.01
N ILE A 122 2.92 -2.12 -2.47
CA ILE A 122 3.25 -1.81 -3.86
C ILE A 122 2.77 -2.93 -4.78
N HIS A 123 3.00 -4.18 -4.39
CA HIS A 123 2.51 -5.36 -5.10
C HIS A 123 0.99 -5.43 -5.12
N LEU A 124 0.33 -5.23 -3.98
CA LEU A 124 -1.14 -5.24 -3.88
C LEU A 124 -1.79 -4.15 -4.74
N ILE A 125 -1.21 -2.95 -4.78
CA ILE A 125 -1.69 -1.86 -5.64
C ILE A 125 -1.50 -2.24 -7.11
N ARG A 126 -0.31 -2.71 -7.49
CA ARG A 126 0.01 -3.05 -8.89
C ARG A 126 -0.88 -4.16 -9.45
N GLU A 127 -0.96 -5.28 -8.75
CA GLU A 127 -1.57 -6.51 -9.27
C GLU A 127 -3.07 -6.60 -8.96
N HIS A 128 -3.54 -5.91 -7.92
CA HIS A 128 -4.92 -6.06 -7.42
C HIS A 128 -5.68 -4.76 -7.26
N GLY A 129 -5.05 -3.60 -7.50
CA GLY A 129 -5.68 -2.30 -7.25
C GLY A 129 -6.08 -2.10 -5.79
N PHE A 130 -5.46 -2.83 -4.86
CA PHE A 130 -5.91 -2.91 -3.49
C PHE A 130 -5.05 -2.05 -2.56
N PHE A 131 -5.65 -0.98 -2.04
CA PHE A 131 -5.00 -0.02 -1.13
C PHE A 131 -5.24 -0.35 0.35
N GLN A 132 -5.69 -1.57 0.66
CA GLN A 132 -6.08 -2.08 1.99
C GLN A 132 -7.40 -1.50 2.52
N GLY A 133 -7.98 -2.09 3.56
CA GLY A 133 -9.23 -1.60 4.16
C GLY A 133 -9.00 -0.51 5.20
N HIS A 134 -10.02 0.32 5.46
CA HIS A 134 -9.99 1.31 6.55
C HIS A 134 -9.63 0.67 7.90
N GLY A 135 -8.80 1.39 8.66
CA GLY A 135 -8.32 0.92 9.97
C GLY A 135 -7.19 -0.12 9.90
N SER A 136 -6.79 -0.56 8.69
CA SER A 136 -5.54 -1.32 8.54
C SER A 136 -4.34 -0.40 8.74
N VAL A 137 -3.28 -0.92 9.37
CA VAL A 137 -2.04 -0.18 9.68
C VAL A 137 -1.40 0.42 8.43
N PHE A 138 -1.51 -0.28 7.30
CA PHE A 138 -0.93 0.14 6.02
C PHE A 138 -2.00 0.53 5.00
N ARG A 139 -3.20 0.94 5.44
CA ARG A 139 -4.16 1.60 4.55
C ARG A 139 -3.55 2.87 3.98
N ILE A 140 -3.62 3.00 2.66
CA ILE A 140 -3.17 4.20 1.95
C ILE A 140 -4.37 4.83 1.27
N ASP A 141 -4.76 6.03 1.68
CA ASP A 141 -5.82 6.78 1.00
C ASP A 141 -5.32 7.25 -0.38
N PRO A 142 -5.99 6.89 -1.49
CA PRO A 142 -5.49 7.16 -2.84
C PRO A 142 -5.43 8.65 -3.17
N GLU A 143 -6.40 9.45 -2.69
CA GLU A 143 -6.41 10.89 -2.94
C GLU A 143 -5.26 11.59 -2.21
N LYS A 144 -5.08 11.31 -0.91
CA LYS A 144 -3.95 11.83 -0.14
C LYS A 144 -2.62 11.37 -0.72
N LEU A 145 -2.53 10.11 -1.16
CA LEU A 145 -1.32 9.54 -1.73
C LEU A 145 -0.87 10.30 -2.98
N VAL A 146 -1.77 10.44 -3.96
CA VAL A 146 -1.46 11.10 -5.23
C VAL A 146 -0.99 12.54 -5.01
N LYS A 147 -1.67 13.28 -4.12
CA LYS A 147 -1.30 14.66 -3.78
C LYS A 147 0.11 14.79 -3.21
N ILE A 148 0.61 13.77 -2.54
CA ILE A 148 1.92 13.79 -1.87
C ILE A 148 3.02 13.22 -2.75
N ILE A 149 2.83 12.07 -3.41
CA ILE A 149 3.92 11.40 -4.12
C ILE A 149 4.27 12.06 -5.47
N PHE A 150 3.37 12.90 -5.99
CA PHE A 150 3.54 13.67 -7.23
C PHE A 150 3.60 15.20 -6.99
N SER A 151 3.80 15.65 -5.75
CA SER A 151 4.00 17.06 -5.42
C SER A 151 5.37 17.59 -5.85
#